data_AF-A0A4S4E4V1-F1
#
_entry.id   AF-A0A4S4E4V1-F1
#
_cell.length_a   1.000
_cell.length_b   1.000
_cell.length_c   1.000
_cell.angle_alpha   90.00
_cell.angle_beta   90.00
_cell.angle_gamma   90.00
#
_symmetry.space_group_name_H-M   'P 1'
#
loop_
_entity.id
_entity.type
_entity.pdbx_description
1 polymer ?
#
loop_
_entity_poly.entity_id
_entity_poly.type
_entity_poly.pdbx_seq_one_letter_code
_entity_poly.pdbx_strand_id
1 'polypeptide(L)'
;MMLRIKRVPTVVSNYQKEEAEEGARRPGGGCGRNCLQNCCILGAKLPLYAFKRVNKIVGEKGLIAHDYIEPSIAFLDSLLLGEWEDRMQRGLFRYDVTACETKVIPGEYGFIAQLNEGRHLKKRPTEFRVDKVLQPFDGNKFNFTKVGQEEVLFQFEASDEDNETQFFPNAPIDVVNSPSVVAINVSPIEYGHVLLIPWILECLPQRIDRVSFLLALYMAAEAGNPYFRLGYNSLGAFATINHLHFQAYYLAVPFPIEKAPIREITTLNGGVKISELLNYPVRGLVFEGGNTLEDLSNAVSDSCICLQDNNVPYNVLISESGKRIFLVPQCYAEKQALGEVSSELLDTQVNPAVWEISGHMVLKRKKDYEEASDKNAWRLLAEVSLSEGRFQEVSALIFESITCVDDGNESVSQSFMGEPNATPQPLEEVDDLDKSSCHAMVPGKQECLVLH
;
A
#
# COMPACT_ATOMS: atom_id res chain seq x y z
N MET A 1 -25.12 -29.47 -10.84
CA MET A 1 -23.91 -30.33 -10.88
C MET A 1 -23.00 -29.84 -9.78
N MET A 2 -22.76 -30.63 -8.74
CA MET A 2 -22.03 -30.20 -7.53
C MET A 2 -20.52 -30.35 -7.79
N LEU A 3 -19.80 -29.25 -7.98
CA LEU A 3 -18.35 -29.27 -8.18
C LEU A 3 -17.68 -29.63 -6.84
N ARG A 4 -17.11 -30.84 -6.76
CA ARG A 4 -16.27 -31.29 -5.65
C ARG A 4 -14.82 -30.92 -5.94
N ILE A 5 -14.31 -29.91 -5.24
CA ILE A 5 -12.88 -29.56 -5.25
C ILE A 5 -12.14 -30.62 -4.42
N LYS A 6 -11.16 -31.27 -5.07
CA LYS A 6 -10.34 -32.33 -4.50
C LYS A 6 -9.24 -31.68 -3.66
N ARG A 7 -9.21 -31.90 -2.34
CA ARG A 7 -8.14 -31.39 -1.46
C ARG A 7 -6.79 -32.00 -1.88
N VAL A 8 -5.85 -31.14 -2.30
CA VAL A 8 -4.47 -31.51 -2.63
C VAL A 8 -3.58 -31.23 -1.40
N PRO A 9 -2.65 -32.12 -1.03
CA PRO A 9 -1.72 -31.90 0.09
C PRO A 9 -0.84 -30.66 -0.14
N THR A 10 -0.80 -29.75 0.84
CA THR A 10 -0.05 -28.48 0.79
C THR A 10 1.46 -28.73 1.00
N VAL A 11 2.28 -28.53 -0.04
CA VAL A 11 3.74 -28.47 0.08
C VAL A 11 4.13 -27.03 0.40
N VAL A 12 4.20 -26.67 1.69
CA VAL A 12 4.53 -25.30 2.13
C VAL A 12 5.79 -24.79 1.41
N SER A 13 5.76 -23.57 0.84
CA SER A 13 6.94 -22.89 0.28
C SER A 13 8.09 -22.93 1.32
N ASN A 14 9.11 -23.75 1.04
CA ASN A 14 10.27 -23.94 1.91
C ASN A 14 11.27 -22.77 1.82
N TYR A 15 11.04 -21.80 0.93
CA TYR A 15 11.97 -20.70 0.65
C TYR A 15 12.02 -19.63 1.75
N GLN A 16 11.13 -19.76 2.73
CA GLN A 16 10.89 -18.76 3.76
C GLN A 16 11.07 -19.26 5.21
N LYS A 17 11.46 -20.53 5.42
CA LYS A 17 11.81 -21.07 6.75
C LYS A 17 13.07 -20.38 7.31
N GLU A 18 13.05 -20.16 8.63
CA GLU A 18 14.10 -19.51 9.41
C GLU A 18 15.50 -20.12 9.24
N GLU A 19 16.47 -19.25 9.48
CA GLU A 19 17.91 -19.46 9.48
C GLU A 19 18.33 -20.60 10.41
N ALA A 20 18.62 -21.78 9.85
CA ALA A 20 19.41 -22.81 10.54
C ALA A 20 20.11 -23.82 9.60
N GLU A 21 20.05 -23.66 8.28
CA GLU A 21 20.78 -24.53 7.35
C GLU A 21 21.69 -23.69 6.44
N GLU A 22 22.81 -23.25 7.01
CA GLU A 22 24.03 -23.11 6.22
C GLU A 22 24.47 -24.51 5.75
N GLY A 23 24.04 -24.92 4.56
CA GLY A 23 24.52 -26.15 3.92
C GLY A 23 23.63 -26.50 2.74
N ALA A 24 24.07 -26.57 1.49
CA ALA A 24 25.40 -26.73 0.94
C ALA A 24 25.54 -25.88 -0.33
N ARG A 25 26.61 -25.09 -0.42
CA ARG A 25 26.99 -24.43 -1.67
C ARG A 25 27.35 -25.53 -2.68
N ARG A 26 26.50 -25.72 -3.70
CA ARG A 26 26.85 -26.54 -4.87
C ARG A 26 27.91 -25.77 -5.68
N PRO A 27 28.93 -26.42 -6.24
CA PRO A 27 29.86 -25.76 -7.14
C PRO A 27 29.12 -25.45 -8.44
N GLY A 28 28.77 -24.18 -8.70
CA GLY A 28 28.19 -23.76 -9.98
C GLY A 28 26.84 -23.02 -9.99
N GLY A 29 26.45 -22.28 -8.94
CA GLY A 29 25.51 -21.14 -9.08
C GLY A 29 24.20 -21.23 -8.29
N GLY A 30 23.89 -20.18 -7.53
CA GLY A 30 22.62 -19.96 -6.83
C GLY A 30 22.60 -20.27 -5.33
N CYS A 31 21.74 -19.56 -4.59
CA CYS A 31 21.50 -19.79 -3.15
C CYS A 31 20.62 -21.02 -2.85
N GLY A 32 20.26 -21.81 -3.87
CA GLY A 32 19.33 -22.93 -3.77
C GLY A 32 17.86 -22.54 -3.61
N ARG A 33 17.56 -21.23 -3.49
CA ARG A 33 16.20 -20.69 -3.28
C ARG A 33 15.57 -20.05 -4.51
N ASN A 34 16.25 -20.12 -5.66
CA ASN A 34 15.80 -19.47 -6.91
C ASN A 34 15.35 -18.00 -6.70
N CYS A 35 16.08 -17.24 -5.87
CA CYS A 35 15.63 -15.90 -5.47
C CYS A 35 15.82 -14.84 -6.56
N LEU A 36 15.41 -13.61 -6.27
CA LEU A 36 15.58 -12.44 -7.17
C LEU A 36 16.91 -11.70 -6.97
N GLN A 37 17.84 -12.24 -6.19
CA GLN A 37 19.16 -11.62 -6.01
C GLN A 37 20.13 -12.05 -7.12
N ASN A 38 21.26 -11.33 -7.22
CA ASN A 38 22.34 -11.58 -8.18
C ASN A 38 22.83 -13.04 -8.25
N CYS A 39 22.65 -13.82 -7.19
CA CYS A 39 23.01 -15.23 -7.21
C CYS A 39 22.13 -16.10 -8.12
N CYS A 40 20.89 -15.68 -8.42
CA CYS A 40 19.88 -16.48 -9.13
C CYS A 40 19.15 -15.73 -10.26
N ILE A 41 19.18 -14.38 -10.30
CA ILE A 41 18.40 -13.58 -11.25
C ILE A 41 19.02 -13.47 -12.65
N LEU A 42 20.34 -13.69 -12.78
CA LEU A 42 21.04 -13.53 -14.07
C LEU A 42 20.52 -14.55 -15.09
N GLY A 43 19.96 -14.05 -16.20
CA GLY A 43 19.38 -14.87 -17.26
C GLY A 43 17.98 -15.40 -16.96
N ALA A 44 17.40 -15.05 -15.80
CA ALA A 44 16.01 -15.38 -15.47
C ALA A 44 15.04 -14.65 -16.42
N LYS A 45 13.90 -15.29 -16.64
CA LYS A 45 12.79 -14.75 -17.41
C LYS A 45 11.51 -14.88 -16.60
N LEU A 46 10.71 -13.84 -16.63
CA LEU A 46 9.41 -13.80 -15.98
C LEU A 46 8.36 -13.32 -17.00
N PRO A 47 7.10 -13.74 -16.85
CA PRO A 47 6.03 -13.12 -17.61
C PRO A 47 6.04 -11.61 -17.38
N LEU A 48 5.67 -10.83 -18.38
CA LEU A 48 5.62 -9.38 -18.34
C LEU A 48 4.25 -8.92 -18.81
N TYR A 49 3.61 -8.11 -17.97
CA TYR A 49 2.41 -7.37 -18.30
C TYR A 49 2.80 -5.90 -18.50
N ALA A 50 2.74 -5.45 -19.76
CA ALA A 50 2.95 -4.06 -20.12
C ALA A 50 1.60 -3.35 -20.21
N PHE A 51 1.33 -2.44 -19.28
CA PHE A 51 0.06 -1.74 -19.16
C PHE A 51 0.04 -0.43 -19.96
N LYS A 52 -1.17 0.05 -20.28
CA LYS A 52 -1.35 1.33 -20.96
C LYS A 52 -1.39 2.46 -19.95
N ARG A 53 -0.68 3.56 -20.22
CA ARG A 53 -0.83 4.79 -19.43
C ARG A 53 -2.19 5.42 -19.70
N VAL A 54 -3.03 5.50 -18.67
CA VAL A 54 -4.34 6.17 -18.72
C VAL A 54 -4.18 7.65 -18.38
N ASN A 55 -4.41 8.53 -19.37
CA ASN A 55 -4.23 9.99 -19.19
C ASN A 55 -5.50 10.74 -18.78
N LYS A 56 -6.70 10.12 -18.78
CA LYS A 56 -7.96 10.78 -18.42
C LYS A 56 -8.84 9.91 -17.53
N ILE A 57 -9.35 10.50 -16.45
CA ILE A 57 -10.42 9.90 -15.64
C ILE A 57 -11.73 10.12 -16.40
N VAL A 58 -12.36 9.05 -16.89
CA VAL A 58 -13.67 9.16 -17.55
C VAL A 58 -14.71 9.49 -16.48
N GLY A 59 -15.08 10.78 -16.37
CA GLY A 59 -16.14 11.26 -15.49
C GLY A 59 -17.54 10.87 -15.99
N GLU A 60 -18.43 10.51 -15.06
CA GLU A 60 -19.81 10.04 -15.28
C GLU A 60 -20.80 11.03 -15.93
N LYS A 61 -20.35 12.14 -16.54
CA LYS A 61 -21.26 13.08 -17.22
C LYS A 61 -21.07 13.04 -18.73
N GLY A 62 -21.66 11.99 -19.32
CA GLY A 62 -21.80 11.84 -20.76
C GLY A 62 -22.83 10.77 -21.10
N LEU A 63 -24.10 10.98 -20.72
CA LEU A 63 -25.22 10.20 -21.27
C LEU A 63 -25.38 10.56 -22.76
N ILE A 64 -24.70 9.83 -23.63
CA ILE A 64 -25.16 9.60 -25.00
C ILE A 64 -25.23 8.09 -25.17
N ALA A 65 -26.43 7.63 -25.51
CA ALA A 65 -26.78 6.24 -25.67
C ALA A 65 -25.80 5.49 -26.59
N HIS A 66 -25.03 4.58 -26.01
CA HIS A 66 -24.44 3.45 -26.71
C HIS A 66 -24.44 2.25 -25.74
N ASP A 67 -24.97 1.15 -26.27
CA ASP A 67 -25.11 -0.21 -25.73
C ASP A 67 -24.50 -0.49 -24.35
N TYR A 68 -25.32 -1.08 -23.47
CA TYR A 68 -24.86 -1.76 -22.25
C TYR A 68 -23.90 -2.90 -22.64
N ILE A 69 -22.64 -2.57 -22.84
CA ILE A 69 -21.54 -3.53 -22.85
C ILE A 69 -21.23 -3.76 -21.37
N GLU A 70 -21.63 -4.91 -20.84
CA GLU A 70 -21.10 -5.42 -19.57
C GLU A 70 -19.58 -5.23 -19.58
N PRO A 71 -18.96 -4.68 -18.51
CA PRO A 71 -17.54 -4.42 -18.50
C PRO A 71 -16.81 -5.73 -18.82
N SER A 72 -16.08 -5.78 -19.94
CA SER A 72 -15.26 -6.93 -20.28
C SER A 72 -14.30 -7.13 -19.11
N ILE A 73 -14.30 -8.32 -18.49
CA ILE A 73 -13.33 -8.66 -17.44
C ILE A 73 -11.95 -8.25 -17.97
N ALA A 74 -11.29 -7.31 -17.30
CA ALA A 74 -10.03 -6.78 -17.77
C ALA A 74 -9.01 -7.92 -17.83
N PHE A 75 -8.20 -7.95 -18.89
CA PHE A 75 -7.23 -9.03 -19.12
C PHE A 75 -6.28 -9.24 -17.92
N LEU A 76 -5.99 -8.17 -17.16
CA LEU A 76 -5.20 -8.24 -15.93
C LEU A 76 -5.83 -9.14 -14.86
N ASP A 77 -7.14 -9.02 -14.62
CA ASP A 77 -7.84 -9.82 -13.60
C ASP A 77 -7.75 -11.31 -13.89
N SER A 78 -7.99 -11.68 -15.15
CA SER A 78 -7.94 -13.07 -15.59
C SER A 78 -6.52 -13.64 -15.47
N LEU A 79 -5.51 -12.85 -15.86
CA LEU A 79 -4.11 -13.24 -15.72
C LEU A 79 -3.71 -13.41 -14.26
N LEU A 80 -3.99 -12.41 -13.42
CA LEU A 80 -3.61 -12.40 -12.01
C LEU A 80 -4.24 -13.57 -11.27
N LEU A 81 -5.56 -13.77 -11.41
CA LEU A 81 -6.26 -14.86 -10.75
C LEU A 81 -5.80 -16.23 -11.25
N GLY A 82 -5.61 -16.39 -12.57
CA GLY A 82 -5.11 -17.64 -13.15
C GLY A 82 -3.70 -18.01 -12.64
N GLU A 83 -2.78 -17.04 -12.62
CA GLU A 83 -1.43 -17.26 -12.10
C GLU A 83 -1.46 -17.50 -10.57
N TRP A 84 -2.30 -16.78 -9.82
CA TRP A 84 -2.44 -16.98 -8.38
C TRP A 84 -2.97 -18.39 -8.04
N GLU A 85 -3.96 -18.88 -8.79
CA GLU A 85 -4.49 -20.24 -8.66
C GLU A 85 -3.46 -21.31 -9.04
N ASP A 86 -2.63 -21.08 -10.07
CA ASP A 86 -1.50 -21.97 -10.39
C ASP A 86 -0.55 -22.09 -9.19
N ARG A 87 -0.17 -20.97 -8.57
CA ARG A 87 0.70 -20.97 -7.37
C ARG A 87 0.03 -21.69 -6.19
N MET A 88 -1.31 -21.64 -6.11
CA MET A 88 -2.09 -22.35 -5.09
C MET A 88 -2.05 -23.85 -5.31
N GLN A 89 -2.27 -24.30 -6.55
CA GLN A 89 -2.19 -25.71 -6.93
C GLN A 89 -0.78 -26.29 -6.72
N ARG A 90 0.25 -25.45 -6.89
CA ARG A 90 1.66 -25.80 -6.64
C ARG A 90 2.05 -25.79 -5.16
N GLY A 91 1.15 -25.38 -4.26
CA GLY A 91 1.36 -25.40 -2.81
C GLY A 91 2.16 -24.23 -2.24
N LEU A 92 2.38 -23.16 -2.99
CA LEU A 92 3.31 -22.08 -2.58
C LEU A 92 2.78 -21.19 -1.44
N PHE A 93 1.53 -21.38 -1.01
CA PHE A 93 0.92 -20.68 0.11
C PHE A 93 1.09 -21.42 1.43
N ARG A 94 1.10 -20.67 2.53
CA ARG A 94 1.27 -21.24 3.88
C ARG A 94 0.01 -21.92 4.40
N TYR A 95 -1.15 -21.62 3.85
CA TYR A 95 -2.45 -22.21 4.17
C TYR A 95 -3.44 -21.92 3.03
N ASP A 96 -4.57 -22.63 3.04
CA ASP A 96 -5.67 -22.41 2.11
C ASP A 96 -6.60 -21.31 2.64
N VAL A 97 -6.55 -20.14 2.01
CA VAL A 97 -7.39 -18.99 2.40
C VAL A 97 -8.86 -19.18 2.04
N THR A 98 -9.16 -20.00 1.02
CA THR A 98 -10.54 -20.24 0.56
C THR A 98 -11.37 -21.03 1.57
N ALA A 99 -10.70 -21.63 2.56
CA ALA A 99 -11.33 -22.32 3.68
C ALA A 99 -11.65 -21.42 4.88
N CYS A 100 -11.27 -20.14 4.84
CA CYS A 100 -11.51 -19.21 5.94
C CYS A 100 -13.00 -18.85 6.03
N GLU A 101 -13.53 -18.79 7.26
CA GLU A 101 -14.92 -18.44 7.49
C GLU A 101 -15.07 -16.92 7.42
N THR A 102 -15.96 -16.44 6.54
CA THR A 102 -16.24 -15.01 6.36
C THR A 102 -17.74 -14.74 6.49
N LYS A 103 -18.11 -13.66 7.19
CA LYS A 103 -19.49 -13.19 7.32
C LYS A 103 -19.57 -11.68 7.35
N VAL A 104 -20.68 -11.14 6.84
CA VAL A 104 -21.02 -9.72 7.05
C VAL A 104 -21.72 -9.59 8.40
N ILE A 105 -21.17 -8.75 9.27
CA ILE A 105 -21.73 -8.39 10.56
C ILE A 105 -22.94 -7.47 10.33
N PRO A 106 -24.11 -7.76 10.92
CA PRO A 106 -25.24 -6.84 10.89
C PRO A 106 -24.90 -5.49 11.54
N GLY A 107 -25.13 -4.40 10.81
CA GLY A 107 -24.82 -3.03 11.24
C GLY A 107 -25.06 -2.04 10.11
N GLU A 108 -24.92 -0.75 10.38
CA GLU A 108 -25.17 0.33 9.40
C GLU A 108 -24.28 0.20 8.16
N TYR A 109 -22.98 -0.02 8.36
CA TYR A 109 -22.00 -0.15 7.27
C TYR A 109 -21.68 -1.61 6.90
N GLY A 110 -22.16 -2.59 7.67
CA GLY A 110 -21.95 -4.01 7.40
C GLY A 110 -20.48 -4.42 7.40
N PHE A 111 -19.81 -4.34 8.56
CA PHE A 111 -18.43 -4.81 8.75
C PHE A 111 -18.26 -6.27 8.33
N ILE A 112 -17.10 -6.61 7.78
CA ILE A 112 -16.84 -7.96 7.29
C ILE A 112 -15.93 -8.63 8.32
N ALA A 113 -16.39 -9.71 8.96
CA ALA A 113 -15.57 -10.52 9.83
C ALA A 113 -15.04 -11.72 9.06
N GLN A 114 -13.75 -11.98 9.16
CA GLN A 114 -13.13 -13.19 8.63
C GLN A 114 -12.23 -13.85 9.67
N LEU A 115 -12.35 -15.16 9.85
CA LEU A 115 -11.54 -15.94 10.77
C LEU A 115 -10.30 -16.53 10.06
N ASN A 116 -9.12 -16.01 10.40
CA ASN A 116 -7.83 -16.46 9.87
C ASN A 116 -6.96 -17.07 10.99
N GLU A 117 -7.37 -18.22 11.51
CA GLU A 117 -6.63 -18.93 12.57
C GLU A 117 -5.23 -19.36 12.11
N GLY A 118 -4.24 -19.25 13.00
CA GLY A 118 -2.87 -19.68 12.72
C GLY A 118 -2.10 -18.84 11.70
N ARG A 119 -2.73 -17.87 11.02
CA ARG A 119 -2.03 -16.92 10.14
C ARG A 119 -0.95 -16.14 10.88
N HIS A 120 -1.27 -15.70 12.09
CA HIS A 120 -0.36 -14.92 12.94
C HIS A 120 0.84 -15.74 13.42
N LEU A 121 0.69 -17.05 13.64
CA LEU A 121 1.78 -17.94 14.06
C LEU A 121 2.88 -18.09 13.00
N LYS A 122 2.53 -17.87 11.73
CA LYS A 122 3.49 -17.89 10.62
C LYS A 122 3.97 -16.48 10.26
N LYS A 123 3.41 -15.43 10.87
CA LYS A 123 3.78 -14.04 10.57
C LYS A 123 5.20 -13.78 11.07
N ARG A 124 6.04 -13.20 10.22
CA ARG A 124 7.40 -12.82 10.62
C ARG A 124 7.35 -11.74 11.71
N PRO A 125 8.26 -11.78 12.70
CA PRO A 125 8.43 -10.68 13.63
C PRO A 125 8.68 -9.36 12.89
N THR A 126 8.23 -8.26 13.47
CA THR A 126 8.56 -6.92 12.98
C THR A 126 10.00 -6.61 13.35
N GLU A 127 10.88 -6.54 12.35
CA GLU A 127 12.32 -6.33 12.55
C GLU A 127 12.73 -4.83 12.55
N PHE A 128 11.78 -3.91 12.43
CA PHE A 128 12.01 -2.46 12.37
C PHE A 128 11.40 -1.75 13.58
N ARG A 129 11.83 -0.51 13.80
CA ARG A 129 11.35 0.31 14.91
C ARG A 129 9.92 0.74 14.67
N VAL A 130 9.05 0.65 15.68
CA VAL A 130 7.64 1.03 15.53
C VAL A 130 7.43 2.54 15.68
N ASP A 131 8.35 3.24 16.33
CA ASP A 131 8.27 4.68 16.62
C ASP A 131 8.66 5.60 15.44
N LYS A 132 9.11 5.03 14.32
CA LYS A 132 9.52 5.78 13.13
C LYS A 132 8.86 5.29 11.86
N VAL A 133 8.17 6.20 11.17
CA VAL A 133 7.56 5.94 9.87
C VAL A 133 8.62 5.76 8.79
N LEU A 134 9.66 6.61 8.78
CA LEU A 134 10.76 6.52 7.82
C LEU A 134 11.99 5.86 8.44
N GLN A 135 12.45 4.79 7.80
CA GLN A 135 13.66 4.05 8.18
C GLN A 135 14.43 3.63 6.92
N PRO A 136 15.78 3.64 6.96
CA PRO A 136 16.57 3.18 5.84
C PRO A 136 16.31 1.70 5.57
N PHE A 137 16.39 1.31 4.30
CA PHE A 137 16.36 -0.09 3.90
C PHE A 137 17.53 -0.84 4.54
N ASP A 138 17.29 -2.09 4.95
CA ASP A 138 18.30 -2.98 5.51
C ASP A 138 18.28 -4.33 4.76
N GLY A 139 19.29 -4.56 3.93
CA GLY A 139 19.41 -5.78 3.13
C GLY A 139 19.63 -7.05 3.96
N ASN A 140 20.05 -6.92 5.21
CA ASN A 140 20.25 -8.07 6.10
C ASN A 140 18.90 -8.63 6.58
N LYS A 141 17.92 -7.76 6.83
CA LYS A 141 16.55 -8.14 7.21
C LYS A 141 15.79 -8.77 6.06
N PHE A 142 14.65 -9.39 6.35
CA PHE A 142 13.81 -9.93 5.28
C PHE A 142 13.37 -8.83 4.30
N ASN A 143 13.47 -9.10 3.00
CA ASN A 143 13.02 -8.21 1.93
C ASN A 143 12.66 -9.02 0.69
N PHE A 144 11.88 -8.43 -0.22
CA PHE A 144 11.32 -9.17 -1.35
C PHE A 144 12.34 -9.66 -2.39
N THR A 145 13.59 -9.17 -2.40
CA THR A 145 14.62 -9.78 -3.28
C THR A 145 14.93 -11.23 -2.89
N LYS A 146 14.61 -11.62 -1.64
CA LYS A 146 14.88 -12.95 -1.09
C LYS A 146 13.79 -13.99 -1.38
N VAL A 147 12.65 -13.59 -1.96
CA VAL A 147 11.58 -14.54 -2.34
C VAL A 147 12.01 -15.34 -3.57
N GLY A 148 11.46 -16.55 -3.73
CA GLY A 148 11.69 -17.37 -4.91
C GLY A 148 10.98 -16.79 -6.14
N GLN A 149 11.59 -16.90 -7.32
CA GLN A 149 11.01 -16.43 -8.58
C GLN A 149 9.64 -17.07 -8.89
N GLU A 150 9.39 -18.29 -8.39
CA GLU A 150 8.09 -18.96 -8.49
C GLU A 150 6.96 -18.30 -7.68
N GLU A 151 7.29 -17.46 -6.70
CA GLU A 151 6.32 -16.63 -5.98
C GLU A 151 5.92 -15.39 -6.80
N VAL A 152 6.66 -15.04 -7.85
CA VAL A 152 6.33 -13.94 -8.77
C VAL A 152 5.33 -14.40 -9.82
N LEU A 153 4.30 -13.59 -10.05
CA LEU A 153 3.31 -13.79 -11.11
C LEU A 153 3.84 -13.22 -12.43
N PHE A 154 4.19 -11.95 -12.44
CA PHE A 154 4.70 -11.23 -13.61
C PHE A 154 5.41 -9.92 -13.23
N GLN A 155 6.23 -9.42 -14.16
CA GLN A 155 6.71 -8.04 -14.22
C GLN A 155 5.56 -7.13 -14.62
N PHE A 156 5.51 -5.91 -14.09
CA PHE A 156 4.43 -4.95 -14.33
C PHE A 156 5.03 -3.59 -14.66
N GLU A 157 4.94 -3.17 -15.92
CA GLU A 157 5.57 -1.94 -16.41
C GLU A 157 4.69 -1.22 -17.42
N ALA A 158 4.95 0.07 -17.63
CA ALA A 158 4.24 0.82 -18.65
C ALA A 158 4.72 0.40 -20.05
N SER A 159 3.79 0.22 -20.98
CA SER A 159 4.11 -0.02 -22.40
C SER A 159 4.84 1.17 -23.01
N ASP A 160 5.86 0.88 -23.83
CA ASP A 160 6.57 1.86 -24.66
C ASP A 160 5.71 2.33 -25.86
N GLU A 161 4.75 1.49 -26.28
CA GLU A 161 3.81 1.82 -27.34
C GLU A 161 2.60 2.50 -26.73
N ASP A 162 2.50 3.82 -26.93
CA ASP A 162 1.36 4.65 -26.55
C ASP A 162 0.07 4.09 -27.20
N ASN A 163 -0.57 3.12 -26.55
CA ASN A 163 -2.02 2.85 -26.51
C ASN A 163 -2.42 1.38 -26.33
N GLU A 164 -1.49 0.41 -26.27
CA GLU A 164 -1.83 -1.02 -26.22
C GLU A 164 -1.27 -1.72 -24.98
N THR A 165 -2.12 -2.53 -24.36
CA THR A 165 -1.72 -3.49 -23.32
C THR A 165 -1.08 -4.70 -23.98
N GLN A 166 0.10 -5.11 -23.51
CA GLN A 166 0.83 -6.25 -24.07
C GLN A 166 1.19 -7.27 -22.98
N PHE A 167 1.27 -8.54 -23.37
CA PHE A 167 1.71 -9.62 -22.48
C PHE A 167 2.77 -10.48 -23.14
N PHE A 168 3.90 -10.62 -22.45
CA PHE A 168 5.01 -11.42 -22.88
C PHE A 168 5.21 -12.55 -21.87
N PRO A 169 4.89 -13.82 -22.20
CA PRO A 169 4.94 -14.92 -21.23
C PRO A 169 6.35 -15.23 -20.73
N ASN A 170 7.40 -14.81 -21.44
CA ASN A 170 8.80 -15.07 -21.11
C ASN A 170 9.69 -13.88 -21.46
N ALA A 171 9.49 -12.75 -20.79
CA ALA A 171 10.33 -11.57 -20.96
C ALA A 171 11.62 -11.69 -20.14
N PRO A 172 12.76 -11.16 -20.64
CA PRO A 172 13.95 -11.00 -19.82
C PRO A 172 13.65 -10.06 -18.64
N ILE A 173 14.36 -10.26 -17.53
CA ILE A 173 14.35 -9.30 -16.43
C ILE A 173 15.42 -8.23 -16.71
N ASP A 174 15.02 -6.98 -16.77
CA ASP A 174 15.96 -5.85 -16.81
C ASP A 174 16.52 -5.58 -15.41
N VAL A 175 17.63 -6.24 -15.09
CA VAL A 175 18.32 -6.09 -13.80
C VAL A 175 18.84 -4.66 -13.60
N VAL A 176 19.12 -3.92 -14.67
CA VAL A 176 19.68 -2.56 -14.58
C VAL A 176 18.60 -1.55 -14.24
N ASN A 177 17.45 -1.62 -14.92
CA ASN A 177 16.34 -0.70 -14.66
C ASN A 177 15.39 -1.18 -13.56
N SER A 178 15.63 -2.39 -13.03
CA SER A 178 14.91 -2.98 -11.89
C SER A 178 13.40 -3.11 -12.12
N PRO A 179 12.85 -4.30 -12.43
CA PRO A 179 11.44 -4.39 -12.73
C PRO A 179 10.58 -4.12 -11.50
N SER A 180 9.41 -3.54 -11.73
CA SER A 180 8.31 -3.67 -10.77
C SER A 180 7.65 -5.03 -10.96
N VAL A 181 7.29 -5.71 -9.88
CA VAL A 181 6.77 -7.08 -9.95
C VAL A 181 5.49 -7.25 -9.14
N VAL A 182 4.66 -8.18 -9.60
CA VAL A 182 3.49 -8.68 -8.86
C VAL A 182 3.80 -10.08 -8.37
N ALA A 183 3.74 -10.28 -7.05
CA ALA A 183 4.03 -11.56 -6.41
C ALA A 183 2.87 -12.01 -5.52
N ILE A 184 2.74 -13.32 -5.26
CA ILE A 184 1.75 -13.80 -4.30
C ILE A 184 2.09 -13.31 -2.89
N ASN A 185 1.07 -12.98 -2.10
CA ASN A 185 1.25 -12.97 -0.67
C ASN A 185 1.14 -14.41 -0.16
N VAL A 186 2.27 -15.03 0.20
CA VAL A 186 2.30 -16.42 0.70
C VAL A 186 1.50 -16.63 2.00
N SER A 187 1.08 -15.56 2.68
CA SER A 187 0.12 -15.57 3.81
C SER A 187 -1.14 -14.75 3.44
N PRO A 188 -1.93 -15.23 2.47
CA PRO A 188 -2.98 -14.46 1.83
C PRO A 188 -4.13 -14.19 2.81
N ILE A 189 -4.71 -13.00 2.71
CA ILE A 189 -5.86 -12.61 3.56
C ILE A 189 -7.14 -13.03 2.87
N GLU A 190 -7.22 -12.83 1.57
CA GLU A 190 -8.34 -13.24 0.75
C GLU A 190 -7.81 -13.80 -0.58
N TYR A 191 -8.71 -14.38 -1.37
CA TYR A 191 -8.51 -14.82 -2.74
C TYR A 191 -7.87 -13.72 -3.62
N GLY A 192 -6.88 -14.13 -4.41
CA GLY A 192 -6.09 -13.23 -5.25
C GLY A 192 -5.20 -12.26 -4.46
N HIS A 193 -4.89 -12.51 -3.18
CA HIS A 193 -4.00 -11.63 -2.43
C HIS A 193 -2.57 -11.65 -2.99
N VAL A 194 -2.18 -10.54 -3.60
CA VAL A 194 -0.87 -10.27 -4.21
C VAL A 194 -0.19 -9.04 -3.59
N LEU A 195 1.10 -8.90 -3.90
CA LEU A 195 1.94 -7.77 -3.56
C LEU A 195 2.41 -7.10 -4.85
N LEU A 196 2.23 -5.79 -4.98
CA LEU A 196 2.91 -4.98 -6.00
C LEU A 196 4.17 -4.40 -5.36
N ILE A 197 5.33 -4.70 -5.94
CA ILE A 197 6.64 -4.31 -5.42
C ILE A 197 7.35 -3.47 -6.49
N PRO A 198 7.34 -2.13 -6.37
CA PRO A 198 7.95 -1.23 -7.32
C PRO A 198 9.48 -1.37 -7.35
N TRP A 199 10.07 -1.46 -8.54
CA TRP A 199 11.52 -1.54 -8.81
C TRP A 199 12.27 -2.39 -7.76
N ILE A 200 11.95 -3.68 -7.70
CA ILE A 200 12.32 -4.58 -6.59
C ILE A 200 13.82 -4.64 -6.28
N LEU A 201 14.70 -4.39 -7.24
CA LEU A 201 16.15 -4.41 -7.08
C LEU A 201 16.73 -3.07 -6.57
N GLU A 202 15.96 -1.97 -6.63
CA GLU A 202 16.33 -0.67 -6.05
C GLU A 202 16.20 -0.68 -4.52
N CYS A 203 15.53 -1.71 -3.97
CA CYS A 203 15.40 -1.90 -2.53
C CYS A 203 14.82 -0.67 -1.82
N LEU A 204 13.82 -0.04 -2.43
CA LEU A 204 13.19 1.16 -1.88
C LEU A 204 12.62 0.85 -0.48
N PRO A 205 12.84 1.69 0.53
CA PRO A 205 12.21 1.52 1.84
C PRO A 205 10.69 1.66 1.75
N GLN A 206 9.94 1.21 2.76
CA GLN A 206 8.48 1.32 2.83
C GLN A 206 8.05 2.80 3.04
N ARG A 207 8.16 3.58 1.96
CA ARG A 207 7.92 5.02 1.86
C ARG A 207 7.18 5.31 0.56
N ILE A 208 6.18 6.18 0.59
CA ILE A 208 5.48 6.62 -0.63
C ILE A 208 6.28 7.73 -1.33
N ASP A 209 6.34 7.64 -2.66
CA ASP A 209 6.71 8.70 -3.58
C ASP A 209 5.67 8.80 -4.72
N ARG A 210 5.74 9.87 -5.52
CA ARG A 210 4.76 10.13 -6.59
C ARG A 210 4.74 9.02 -7.66
N VAL A 211 5.92 8.51 -8.03
CA VAL A 211 6.08 7.57 -9.15
C VAL A 211 5.60 6.18 -8.75
N SER A 212 5.97 5.70 -7.56
CA SER A 212 5.51 4.40 -7.04
C SER A 212 4.01 4.39 -6.73
N PHE A 213 3.46 5.50 -6.24
CA PHE A 213 2.01 5.61 -5.99
C PHE A 213 1.21 5.62 -7.31
N LEU A 214 1.70 6.32 -8.33
CA LEU A 214 1.08 6.33 -9.65
C LEU A 214 1.06 4.92 -10.28
N LEU A 215 2.13 4.13 -10.09
CA LEU A 215 2.17 2.73 -10.52
C LEU A 215 1.04 1.90 -9.87
N ALA A 216 0.78 2.10 -8.57
CA ALA A 216 -0.32 1.43 -7.88
C ALA A 216 -1.68 1.85 -8.44
N LEU A 217 -1.87 3.14 -8.77
CA LEU A 217 -3.10 3.60 -9.42
C LEU A 217 -3.28 3.03 -10.83
N TYR A 218 -2.21 2.89 -11.62
CA TYR A 218 -2.30 2.21 -12.91
C TYR A 218 -2.73 0.75 -12.76
N MET A 219 -2.20 0.01 -11.77
CA MET A 219 -2.67 -1.35 -11.48
C MET A 219 -4.16 -1.38 -11.15
N ALA A 220 -4.64 -0.47 -10.29
CA ALA A 220 -6.05 -0.40 -9.92
C ALA A 220 -6.96 -0.07 -11.12
N ALA A 221 -6.52 0.88 -11.96
CA ALA A 221 -7.23 1.27 -13.17
C ALA A 221 -7.29 0.13 -14.20
N GLU A 222 -6.18 -0.58 -14.40
CA GLU A 222 -6.09 -1.67 -15.38
C GLU A 222 -6.78 -2.96 -14.94
N ALA A 223 -6.89 -3.19 -13.64
CA ALA A 223 -7.78 -4.25 -13.14
C ALA A 223 -9.24 -3.94 -13.51
N GLY A 224 -9.62 -2.67 -13.54
CA GLY A 224 -10.97 -2.24 -13.93
C GLY A 224 -12.09 -2.80 -13.04
N ASN A 225 -11.74 -3.37 -11.89
CA ASN A 225 -12.64 -4.12 -11.02
C ASN A 225 -12.83 -3.43 -9.66
N PRO A 226 -14.06 -2.99 -9.31
CA PRO A 226 -14.29 -2.29 -8.05
C PRO A 226 -14.12 -3.18 -6.80
N TYR A 227 -14.06 -4.50 -6.98
CA TYR A 227 -13.82 -5.45 -5.90
C TYR A 227 -12.33 -5.77 -5.70
N PHE A 228 -11.47 -5.34 -6.64
CA PHE A 228 -10.03 -5.36 -6.49
C PHE A 228 -9.57 -4.06 -5.82
N ARG A 229 -8.98 -4.18 -4.63
CA ARG A 229 -8.53 -3.04 -3.84
C ARG A 229 -7.06 -3.14 -3.61
N LEU A 230 -6.37 -2.01 -3.68
CA LEU A 230 -4.98 -1.91 -3.25
C LEU A 230 -4.92 -1.21 -1.90
N GLY A 231 -4.03 -1.68 -1.05
CA GLY A 231 -3.80 -1.19 0.28
C GLY A 231 -2.32 -0.91 0.50
N TYR A 232 -2.03 0.22 1.14
CA TYR A 232 -0.70 0.57 1.62
C TYR A 232 -0.74 0.76 3.13
N ASN A 233 0.33 0.33 3.79
CA ASN A 233 0.57 0.56 5.20
C ASN A 233 1.93 1.25 5.32
N SER A 234 2.03 2.34 6.08
CA SER A 234 3.32 2.89 6.48
C SER A 234 3.96 2.05 7.60
N LEU A 235 5.26 2.22 7.85
CA LEU A 235 5.82 1.78 9.14
C LEU A 235 5.13 2.57 10.26
N GLY A 236 4.89 1.93 11.41
CA GLY A 236 4.04 2.46 12.49
C GLY A 236 2.53 2.26 12.27
N ALA A 237 2.10 1.90 11.05
CA ALA A 237 0.71 1.61 10.68
C ALA A 237 0.55 0.16 10.19
N PHE A 238 1.28 -0.76 10.82
CA PHE A 238 1.23 -2.22 10.59
C PHE A 238 1.74 -2.73 9.24
N ALA A 239 2.53 -1.96 8.49
CA ALA A 239 3.49 -2.55 7.56
C ALA A 239 4.42 -3.49 8.34
N THR A 240 4.92 -4.57 7.72
CA THR A 240 5.74 -5.58 8.40
C THR A 240 7.08 -5.83 7.73
N ILE A 241 7.32 -5.22 6.59
CA ILE A 241 8.53 -5.37 5.79
C ILE A 241 8.93 -3.96 5.37
N ASN A 242 10.19 -3.60 5.61
CA ASN A 242 10.74 -2.32 5.15
C ASN A 242 11.33 -2.48 3.74
N HIS A 243 10.46 -2.75 2.78
CA HIS A 243 10.74 -2.77 1.34
C HIS A 243 9.41 -2.38 0.68
N LEU A 244 9.40 -1.28 -0.08
CA LEU A 244 8.20 -0.71 -0.69
C LEU A 244 7.32 -1.76 -1.33
N HIS A 245 6.11 -1.89 -0.83
CA HIS A 245 5.09 -2.75 -1.40
C HIS A 245 3.69 -2.22 -1.12
N PHE A 246 2.81 -2.48 -2.08
CA PHE A 246 1.36 -2.41 -1.93
C PHE A 246 0.81 -3.82 -1.83
N GLN A 247 -0.32 -3.98 -1.15
CA GLN A 247 -1.04 -5.24 -1.05
C GLN A 247 -2.33 -5.12 -1.83
N ALA A 248 -2.79 -6.17 -2.48
CA ALA A 248 -4.07 -6.15 -3.18
C ALA A 248 -4.78 -7.48 -3.07
N TYR A 249 -6.11 -7.50 -3.04
CA TYR A 249 -6.91 -8.71 -3.16
C TYR A 249 -8.31 -8.41 -3.68
N TYR A 250 -9.04 -9.48 -4.01
CA TYR A 250 -10.43 -9.40 -4.47
C TYR A 250 -11.37 -9.73 -3.32
N LEU A 251 -12.35 -8.86 -3.06
CA LEU A 251 -13.46 -9.20 -2.18
C LEU A 251 -14.75 -8.61 -2.75
N ALA A 252 -15.66 -9.50 -3.16
CA ALA A 252 -16.91 -9.19 -3.85
C ALA A 252 -17.99 -8.60 -2.91
N VAL A 253 -17.59 -7.74 -1.98
CA VAL A 253 -18.44 -7.00 -1.05
C VAL A 253 -17.86 -5.58 -0.93
N PRO A 254 -18.69 -4.52 -0.98
CA PRO A 254 -18.23 -3.17 -0.68
C PRO A 254 -17.73 -3.08 0.77
N PHE A 255 -16.57 -2.49 0.97
CA PHE A 255 -16.00 -2.28 2.28
C PHE A 255 -16.83 -1.26 3.07
N PRO A 256 -16.95 -1.40 4.39
CA PRO A 256 -17.66 -0.44 5.24
C PRO A 256 -17.22 1.02 5.03
N ILE A 257 -15.92 1.29 4.90
CA ILE A 257 -15.40 2.65 4.70
C ILE A 257 -15.90 3.29 3.39
N GLU A 258 -16.19 2.48 2.36
CA GLU A 258 -16.67 2.95 1.06
C GLU A 258 -18.13 3.44 1.13
N LYS A 259 -18.88 2.94 2.11
CA LYS A 259 -20.29 3.29 2.34
C LYS A 259 -20.44 4.50 3.26
N ALA A 260 -19.37 4.88 3.96
CA ALA A 260 -19.40 5.99 4.89
C ALA A 260 -19.62 7.32 4.15
N PRO A 261 -20.45 8.23 4.70
CA PRO A 261 -20.67 9.53 4.10
C PRO A 261 -19.39 10.37 4.11
N ILE A 262 -19.28 11.28 3.14
CA ILE A 262 -18.16 12.20 3.02
C ILE A 262 -18.67 13.63 2.92
N ARG A 263 -17.84 14.60 3.33
CA ARG A 263 -18.10 16.03 3.14
C ARG A 263 -16.94 16.68 2.42
N GLU A 264 -17.21 17.23 1.25
CA GLU A 264 -16.22 17.98 0.45
C GLU A 264 -15.67 19.15 1.28
N ILE A 265 -14.34 19.23 1.37
CA ILE A 265 -13.60 20.31 2.02
C ILE A 265 -13.17 21.33 0.97
N THR A 266 -12.53 20.85 -0.10
CA THR A 266 -11.99 21.68 -1.17
C THR A 266 -11.82 20.89 -2.47
N THR A 267 -11.61 21.60 -3.57
CA THR A 267 -11.21 21.06 -4.88
C THR A 267 -9.93 21.76 -5.33
N LEU A 268 -8.88 21.01 -5.66
CA LEU A 268 -7.61 21.52 -6.16
C LEU A 268 -7.71 21.98 -7.63
N ASN A 269 -6.76 22.79 -8.10
CA ASN A 269 -6.72 23.28 -9.49
C ASN A 269 -6.67 22.15 -10.53
N GLY A 270 -6.05 21.01 -10.17
CA GLY A 270 -6.06 19.77 -10.96
C GLY A 270 -7.40 19.02 -11.00
N GLY A 271 -8.48 19.56 -10.43
CA GLY A 271 -9.81 18.94 -10.41
C GLY A 271 -9.98 17.83 -9.37
N VAL A 272 -9.00 17.65 -8.48
CA VAL A 272 -9.05 16.66 -7.39
C VAL A 272 -9.87 17.22 -6.24
N LYS A 273 -10.92 16.50 -5.85
CA LYS A 273 -11.75 16.79 -4.69
C LYS A 273 -11.17 16.12 -3.46
N ILE A 274 -11.10 16.88 -2.36
CA ILE A 274 -10.68 16.38 -1.06
C ILE A 274 -11.85 16.51 -0.11
N SER A 275 -12.26 15.40 0.48
CA SER A 275 -13.39 15.31 1.41
C SER A 275 -12.97 14.74 2.76
N GLU A 276 -13.66 15.12 3.81
CA GLU A 276 -13.57 14.49 5.13
C GLU A 276 -14.47 13.25 5.18
N LEU A 277 -13.96 12.14 5.73
CA LEU A 277 -14.75 10.95 6.06
C LEU A 277 -15.61 11.21 7.30
N LEU A 278 -16.92 10.99 7.20
CA LEU A 278 -17.88 11.22 8.27
C LEU A 278 -18.51 9.93 8.78
N ASN A 279 -18.96 9.95 10.04
CA ASN A 279 -19.70 8.85 10.68
C ASN A 279 -19.02 7.48 10.60
N TYR A 280 -17.69 7.46 10.55
CA TYR A 280 -16.88 6.25 10.55
C TYR A 280 -15.93 6.27 11.76
N PRO A 281 -15.56 5.13 12.36
CA PRO A 281 -14.78 5.13 13.60
C PRO A 281 -13.36 5.71 13.47
N VAL A 282 -12.80 5.69 12.26
CA VAL A 282 -11.53 6.38 11.95
C VAL A 282 -11.77 7.68 11.21
N ARG A 283 -10.92 8.68 11.50
CA ARG A 283 -10.87 9.94 10.76
C ARG A 283 -9.92 9.81 9.59
N GLY A 284 -10.33 10.30 8.42
CA GLY A 284 -9.54 10.20 7.21
C GLY A 284 -9.98 11.20 6.15
N LEU A 285 -9.13 11.37 5.15
CA LEU A 285 -9.41 12.16 3.96
C LEU A 285 -9.74 11.23 2.80
N VAL A 286 -10.64 11.66 1.93
CA VAL A 286 -11.05 10.95 0.72
C VAL A 286 -10.72 11.83 -0.48
N PHE A 287 -10.02 11.25 -1.46
CA PHE A 287 -9.58 11.91 -2.68
C PHE A 287 -10.27 11.29 -3.88
N GLU A 288 -10.90 12.13 -4.71
CA GLU A 288 -11.68 11.72 -5.88
C GLU A 288 -11.50 12.75 -7.01
N GLY A 289 -11.73 12.32 -8.26
CA GLY A 289 -11.62 13.22 -9.42
C GLY A 289 -10.18 13.46 -9.85
N GLY A 290 -9.90 14.64 -10.39
CA GLY A 290 -8.68 14.93 -11.12
C GLY A 290 -8.93 15.05 -12.64
N ASN A 291 -8.21 15.94 -13.31
CA ASN A 291 -8.24 16.05 -14.77
C ASN A 291 -7.53 14.84 -15.41
N THR A 292 -6.50 14.35 -14.73
CA THR A 292 -5.71 13.16 -15.06
C THR A 292 -5.59 12.24 -13.85
N LEU A 293 -5.22 10.98 -14.07
CA LEU A 293 -4.91 10.05 -12.98
C LEU A 293 -3.67 10.53 -12.17
N GLU A 294 -2.76 11.23 -12.84
CA GLU A 294 -1.56 11.80 -12.23
C GLU A 294 -1.90 12.94 -11.26
N ASP A 295 -2.91 13.77 -11.55
CA ASP A 295 -3.37 14.81 -10.61
C ASP A 295 -3.83 14.18 -9.29
N LEU A 296 -4.66 13.14 -9.38
CA LEU A 296 -5.13 12.38 -8.22
C LEU A 296 -3.96 11.71 -7.48
N SER A 297 -3.04 11.09 -8.23
CA SER A 297 -1.83 10.47 -7.68
C SER A 297 -0.98 11.46 -6.90
N ASN A 298 -0.71 12.61 -7.47
CA ASN A 298 0.14 13.64 -6.88
C ASN A 298 -0.48 14.20 -5.62
N ALA A 299 -1.78 14.54 -5.63
CA ALA A 299 -2.47 15.04 -4.45
C ALA A 299 -2.41 14.05 -3.26
N VAL A 300 -2.61 12.76 -3.52
CA VAL A 300 -2.55 11.73 -2.46
C VAL A 300 -1.11 11.47 -2.02
N SER A 301 -0.19 11.29 -2.96
CA SER A 301 1.20 10.98 -2.63
C SER A 301 1.89 12.15 -1.92
N ASP A 302 1.60 13.40 -2.28
CA ASP A 302 2.09 14.58 -1.55
C ASP A 302 1.53 14.64 -0.13
N SER A 303 0.25 14.29 0.06
CA SER A 303 -0.34 14.14 1.39
C SER A 303 0.37 13.04 2.21
N CYS A 304 0.69 11.90 1.58
CA CYS A 304 1.45 10.82 2.20
C CYS A 304 2.88 11.24 2.55
N ILE A 305 3.54 12.01 1.67
CA ILE A 305 4.88 12.56 1.88
C ILE A 305 4.89 13.50 3.08
N CYS A 306 3.90 14.39 3.18
CA CYS A 306 3.72 15.24 4.36
C CYS A 306 3.58 14.41 5.64
N LEU A 307 2.75 13.37 5.65
CA LEU A 307 2.55 12.50 6.83
C LEU A 307 3.83 11.78 7.25
N GLN A 308 4.52 11.12 6.31
CA GLN A 308 5.73 10.35 6.61
C GLN A 308 6.90 11.24 7.06
N ASP A 309 7.02 12.45 6.50
CA ASP A 309 8.07 13.41 6.88
C ASP A 309 7.81 14.02 8.27
N ASN A 310 6.53 14.10 8.67
CA ASN A 310 6.10 14.49 10.03
C ASN A 310 5.94 13.31 11.00
N ASN A 311 6.42 12.11 10.63
CA ASN A 311 6.36 10.89 11.43
C ASN A 311 4.94 10.52 11.92
N VAL A 312 3.91 10.79 11.11
CA VAL A 312 2.53 10.37 11.37
C VAL A 312 2.27 9.05 10.64
N PRO A 313 1.98 7.95 11.34
CA PRO A 313 1.64 6.69 10.69
C PRO A 313 0.30 6.76 9.94
N TYR A 314 0.19 6.07 8.80
CA TYR A 314 -1.01 6.10 7.97
C TYR A 314 -1.22 4.85 7.13
N ASN A 315 -2.45 4.69 6.68
CA ASN A 315 -2.87 3.67 5.72
C ASN A 315 -3.53 4.35 4.51
N VAL A 316 -3.38 3.72 3.34
CA VAL A 316 -4.05 4.17 2.12
C VAL A 316 -4.84 3.02 1.52
N LEU A 317 -6.14 3.22 1.29
CA LEU A 317 -6.96 2.32 0.51
C LEU A 317 -7.24 2.95 -0.86
N ILE A 318 -6.84 2.27 -1.92
CA ILE A 318 -7.22 2.59 -3.30
C ILE A 318 -8.39 1.70 -3.67
N SER A 319 -9.53 2.32 -3.97
CA SER A 319 -10.79 1.65 -4.27
C SER A 319 -11.39 2.13 -5.60
N GLU A 320 -12.49 1.51 -6.01
CA GLU A 320 -13.29 1.86 -7.20
C GLU A 320 -12.42 1.96 -8.47
N SER A 321 -11.55 0.96 -8.67
CA SER A 321 -10.62 0.90 -9.79
C SER A 321 -9.69 2.12 -9.88
N GLY A 322 -9.22 2.62 -8.73
CA GLY A 322 -8.31 3.76 -8.64
C GLY A 322 -8.96 5.13 -8.66
N LYS A 323 -10.30 5.22 -8.66
CA LYS A 323 -11.04 6.49 -8.73
C LYS A 323 -11.25 7.15 -7.38
N ARG A 324 -11.20 6.36 -6.30
CA ARG A 324 -11.50 6.81 -4.94
C ARG A 324 -10.43 6.30 -3.99
N ILE A 325 -9.81 7.22 -3.26
CA ILE A 325 -8.66 6.90 -2.42
C ILE A 325 -8.89 7.44 -1.01
N PHE A 326 -8.74 6.57 -0.01
CA PHE A 326 -8.88 6.90 1.40
C PHE A 326 -7.50 6.97 2.05
N LEU A 327 -7.18 8.11 2.65
CA LEU A 327 -5.98 8.32 3.44
C LEU A 327 -6.36 8.42 4.92
N VAL A 328 -5.91 7.45 5.72
CA VAL A 328 -6.27 7.34 7.13
C VAL A 328 -5.01 7.44 7.98
N PRO A 329 -4.70 8.60 8.59
CA PRO A 329 -3.68 8.68 9.62
C PRO A 329 -4.15 7.93 10.88
N GLN A 330 -3.24 7.22 11.55
CA GLN A 330 -3.56 6.42 12.74
C GLN A 330 -2.48 6.51 13.81
N CYS A 331 -2.83 6.13 15.05
CA CYS A 331 -1.94 6.18 16.22
C CYS A 331 -1.95 4.90 17.06
N TYR A 332 -2.49 3.79 16.56
CA TYR A 332 -2.71 2.60 17.40
C TYR A 332 -1.41 2.02 17.97
N ALA A 333 -0.37 1.89 17.14
CA ALA A 333 0.91 1.32 17.58
C ALA A 333 1.61 2.19 18.65
N GLU A 334 1.47 3.52 18.55
CA GLU A 334 1.93 4.47 19.56
C GLU A 334 1.15 4.29 20.87
N LYS A 335 -0.18 4.25 20.81
CA LYS A 335 -1.03 3.99 21.98
C LYS A 335 -0.72 2.65 22.64
N GLN A 336 -0.43 1.61 21.86
CA GLN A 336 0.00 0.32 22.40
C GLN A 336 1.32 0.45 23.17
N ALA A 337 2.30 1.17 22.63
CA ALA A 337 3.59 1.40 23.29
C ALA A 337 3.45 2.25 24.57
N LEU A 338 2.50 3.18 24.61
CA LEU A 338 2.18 4.00 25.78
C LEU A 338 1.30 3.26 26.82
N GLY A 339 0.81 2.06 26.52
CA GLY A 339 -0.08 1.31 27.41
C GLY A 339 -1.49 1.88 27.52
N GLU A 340 -1.92 2.68 26.54
CA GLU A 340 -3.23 3.34 26.52
C GLU A 340 -4.33 2.42 25.96
N VAL A 341 -3.95 1.35 25.27
CA VAL A 341 -4.90 0.38 24.71
C VAL A 341 -5.33 -0.63 25.77
N SER A 342 -6.65 -0.79 25.93
CA SER A 342 -7.22 -1.74 26.90
C SER A 342 -6.76 -3.18 26.67
N SER A 343 -6.55 -3.94 27.75
CA SER A 343 -6.13 -5.35 27.68
C SER A 343 -7.07 -6.22 26.85
N GLU A 344 -8.39 -5.95 26.92
CA GLU A 344 -9.40 -6.66 26.13
C GLU A 344 -9.14 -6.54 24.61
N LEU A 345 -8.74 -5.37 24.13
CA LEU A 345 -8.42 -5.16 22.71
C LEU A 345 -7.06 -5.78 22.35
N LEU A 346 -6.06 -5.68 23.24
CA LEU A 346 -4.77 -6.34 23.05
C LEU A 346 -4.93 -7.87 22.94
N ASP A 347 -5.83 -8.45 23.73
CA ASP A 347 -6.11 -9.89 23.73
C ASP A 347 -6.69 -10.40 22.40
N THR A 348 -7.39 -9.55 21.65
CA THR A 348 -7.84 -9.89 20.27
C THR A 348 -6.66 -10.11 19.32
N GLN A 349 -5.52 -9.48 19.64
CA GLN A 349 -4.31 -9.43 18.84
C GLN A 349 -4.55 -8.86 17.43
N VAL A 350 -5.67 -8.18 17.17
CA VAL A 350 -5.92 -7.59 15.86
C VAL A 350 -4.93 -6.43 15.65
N ASN A 351 -4.27 -6.45 14.50
CA ASN A 351 -3.39 -5.38 14.06
C ASN A 351 -4.16 -4.59 13.02
N PRO A 352 -4.64 -3.39 13.32
CA PRO A 352 -5.49 -2.62 12.43
C PRO A 352 -4.68 -1.99 11.30
N ALA A 353 -4.39 -2.80 10.29
CA ALA A 353 -3.80 -2.34 9.04
C ALA A 353 -4.91 -1.81 8.12
N VAL A 354 -4.56 -1.47 6.88
CA VAL A 354 -5.48 -0.93 5.88
C VAL A 354 -6.76 -1.75 5.73
N TRP A 355 -6.69 -3.08 5.78
CA TRP A 355 -7.85 -3.94 5.59
C TRP A 355 -8.86 -3.84 6.75
N GLU A 356 -8.37 -3.92 7.99
CA GLU A 356 -9.21 -3.80 9.18
C GLU A 356 -9.77 -2.38 9.32
N ILE A 357 -8.94 -1.35 9.08
CA ILE A 357 -9.35 0.06 9.13
C ILE A 357 -10.44 0.35 8.11
N SER A 358 -10.40 -0.32 6.95
CA SER A 358 -11.42 -0.17 5.93
C SER A 358 -12.69 -0.99 6.20
N GLY A 359 -12.66 -1.84 7.23
CA GLY A 359 -13.78 -2.60 7.75
C GLY A 359 -13.81 -4.09 7.35
N HIS A 360 -12.73 -4.62 6.79
CA HIS A 360 -12.49 -6.05 6.69
C HIS A 360 -11.71 -6.54 7.93
N MET A 361 -12.45 -6.95 8.95
CA MET A 361 -11.93 -7.39 10.24
C MET A 361 -11.36 -8.81 10.14
N VAL A 362 -10.03 -8.91 10.01
CA VAL A 362 -9.31 -10.20 10.02
C VAL A 362 -9.05 -10.65 11.46
N LEU A 363 -9.92 -11.54 11.95
CA LEU A 363 -9.94 -12.03 13.32
C LEU A 363 -9.07 -13.29 13.46
N LYS A 364 -8.40 -13.41 14.61
CA LYS A 364 -7.41 -14.46 14.87
C LYS A 364 -7.92 -15.62 15.71
N ARG A 365 -9.01 -15.41 16.46
CA ARG A 365 -9.59 -16.39 17.39
C ARG A 365 -11.03 -16.65 17.01
N LYS A 366 -11.43 -17.92 17.06
CA LYS A 366 -12.82 -18.32 16.81
C LYS A 366 -13.84 -17.59 17.70
N LYS A 367 -13.50 -17.39 18.97
CA LYS A 367 -14.33 -16.61 19.91
C LYS A 367 -14.64 -15.20 19.38
N ASP A 368 -13.62 -14.46 18.95
CA ASP A 368 -13.79 -13.09 18.45
C ASP A 368 -14.65 -13.06 17.19
N TYR A 369 -14.53 -14.09 16.34
CA TYR A 369 -15.33 -14.23 15.14
C TYR A 369 -16.80 -14.55 15.45
N GLU A 370 -17.06 -15.48 16.36
CA GLU A 370 -18.42 -15.84 16.78
C GLU A 370 -19.13 -14.65 17.44
N GLU A 371 -18.42 -13.91 18.30
CA GLU A 371 -18.90 -12.72 19.03
C GLU A 371 -18.77 -11.41 18.23
N ALA A 372 -18.31 -11.47 16.97
CA ALA A 372 -18.09 -10.28 16.14
C ALA A 372 -19.37 -9.46 15.99
N SER A 373 -19.29 -8.17 16.30
CA SER A 373 -20.41 -7.23 16.26
C SER A 373 -19.95 -5.85 15.78
N ASP A 374 -20.90 -5.07 15.28
CA ASP A 374 -20.65 -3.70 14.80
C ASP A 374 -20.01 -2.85 15.91
N LYS A 375 -20.50 -2.99 17.15
CA LYS A 375 -19.94 -2.34 18.35
C LYS A 375 -18.49 -2.72 18.61
N ASN A 376 -18.11 -3.98 18.42
CA ASN A 376 -16.73 -4.42 18.66
C ASN A 376 -15.77 -3.84 17.59
N ALA A 377 -16.20 -3.84 16.32
CA ALA A 377 -15.44 -3.22 15.23
C ALA A 377 -15.26 -1.72 15.47
N TRP A 378 -16.35 -1.00 15.79
CA TRP A 378 -16.31 0.42 16.15
C TRP A 378 -15.37 0.72 17.30
N ARG A 379 -15.45 -0.06 18.38
CA ARG A 379 -14.59 0.12 19.55
C ARG A 379 -13.12 -0.04 19.21
N LEU A 380 -12.75 -1.08 18.46
CA LEU A 380 -11.36 -1.28 18.03
C LEU A 380 -10.89 -0.11 17.16
N LEU A 381 -11.65 0.24 16.13
CA LEU A 381 -11.25 1.27 15.16
C LEU A 381 -11.22 2.68 15.76
N ALA A 382 -12.05 2.98 16.77
CA ALA A 382 -11.98 4.23 17.51
C ALA A 382 -10.65 4.40 18.25
N GLU A 383 -10.02 3.31 18.73
CA GLU A 383 -8.68 3.38 19.32
C GLU A 383 -7.60 3.67 18.30
N VAL A 384 -7.82 3.30 17.04
CA VAL A 384 -6.87 3.50 15.94
C VAL A 384 -6.83 4.95 15.50
N SER A 385 -8.02 5.57 15.49
CA SER A 385 -8.26 6.92 15.03
C SER A 385 -7.46 7.96 15.82
N LEU A 386 -7.03 9.02 15.13
CA LEU A 386 -6.56 10.23 15.78
C LEU A 386 -7.71 10.91 16.55
N SER A 387 -7.35 11.65 17.60
CA SER A 387 -8.28 12.58 18.22
C SER A 387 -8.73 13.64 17.20
N GLU A 388 -9.87 14.28 17.43
CA GLU A 388 -10.38 15.30 16.52
C GLU A 388 -9.41 16.47 16.33
N GLY A 389 -8.87 17.00 17.43
CA GLY A 389 -7.88 18.07 17.38
C GLY A 389 -6.61 17.66 16.63
N ARG A 390 -6.09 16.45 16.89
CA ARG A 390 -4.89 15.97 16.19
C ARG A 390 -5.15 15.73 14.70
N PHE A 391 -6.34 15.24 14.34
CA PHE A 391 -6.72 15.10 12.93
C PHE A 391 -6.79 16.45 12.23
N GLN A 392 -7.39 17.48 12.86
CA GLN A 392 -7.42 18.84 12.31
C GLN A 392 -6.03 19.43 12.10
N GLU A 393 -5.11 19.25 13.07
CA GLU A 393 -3.71 19.66 12.93
C GLU A 393 -3.02 18.96 11.75
N VAL A 394 -3.18 17.64 11.65
CA VAL A 394 -2.59 16.85 10.57
C VAL A 394 -3.18 17.21 9.21
N SER A 395 -4.49 17.42 9.12
CA SER A 395 -5.14 17.91 7.90
C SER A 395 -4.62 19.27 7.49
N ALA A 396 -4.44 20.21 8.43
CA ALA A 396 -3.88 21.53 8.14
C ALA A 396 -2.45 21.43 7.56
N LEU A 397 -1.60 20.57 8.14
CA LEU A 397 -0.25 20.30 7.61
C LEU A 397 -0.29 19.75 6.18
N ILE A 398 -1.19 18.79 5.91
CA ILE A 398 -1.37 18.25 4.56
C ILE A 398 -1.77 19.36 3.59
N PHE A 399 -2.77 20.17 3.95
CA PHE A 399 -3.27 21.24 3.08
C PHE A 399 -2.20 22.29 2.79
N GLU A 400 -1.41 22.70 3.79
CA GLU A 400 -0.27 23.60 3.59
C GLU A 400 0.78 23.02 2.62
N SER A 401 1.09 21.72 2.76
CA SER A 401 2.05 21.04 1.89
C SER A 401 1.58 20.96 0.44
N ILE A 402 0.31 20.60 0.19
CA ILE A 402 -0.18 20.41 -1.19
C ILE A 402 -0.43 21.74 -1.91
N THR A 403 -0.78 22.82 -1.19
CA THR A 403 -0.94 24.15 -1.81
C THR A 403 0.40 24.77 -2.19
N CYS A 404 1.45 24.61 -1.37
CA CYS A 404 2.78 25.13 -1.69
C CYS A 404 3.39 24.49 -2.95
N VAL A 405 3.05 23.23 -3.22
CA VAL A 405 3.48 22.51 -4.43
C VAL A 405 2.79 23.06 -5.68
N ASP A 406 1.50 23.42 -5.58
CA ASP A 406 0.70 23.93 -6.70
C ASP A 406 1.18 25.33 -7.13
N ASP A 407 1.49 26.20 -6.16
CA ASP A 407 2.04 27.54 -6.41
C ASP A 407 3.48 27.51 -6.99
N GLY A 408 4.23 26.43 -6.75
CA GLY A 408 5.59 26.25 -7.25
C GLY A 408 5.68 25.84 -8.74
N ASN A 409 4.56 25.44 -9.35
CA ASN A 409 4.50 25.03 -10.76
C ASN A 409 4.01 26.15 -11.70
N GLU A 410 3.59 27.30 -11.19
CA GLU A 410 3.27 28.49 -11.99
C GLU A 410 4.54 29.31 -12.33
N SER A 411 5.17 28.97 -13.46
CA SER A 411 6.07 29.82 -14.25
C SER A 411 7.43 30.25 -13.65
N VAL A 412 8.50 29.58 -14.11
CA VAL A 412 9.75 30.30 -14.45
C VAL A 412 9.97 30.17 -15.95
N SER A 413 9.14 30.89 -16.70
CA SER A 413 9.46 31.31 -18.07
C SER A 413 9.37 32.83 -18.12
N GLN A 414 10.36 33.49 -17.51
CA GLN A 414 10.67 34.88 -17.84
C GLN A 414 11.99 34.95 -18.58
N SER A 415 11.83 35.11 -19.89
CA SER A 415 12.80 35.68 -20.81
C SER A 415 13.31 37.04 -20.32
N PHE A 416 14.61 37.15 -20.08
CA PHE A 416 15.33 38.42 -20.19
C PHE A 416 16.72 38.15 -20.79
N MET A 417 16.81 38.28 -22.11
CA MET A 417 18.06 38.52 -22.82
C MET A 417 18.38 40.01 -22.71
N GLY A 418 19.49 40.33 -22.06
CA GLY A 418 19.96 41.70 -21.88
C GLY A 418 21.23 41.76 -21.05
N GLU A 419 22.34 41.28 -21.62
CA GLU A 419 23.70 41.67 -21.19
C GLU A 419 23.94 43.17 -21.53
N PRO A 420 24.79 43.91 -20.79
CA PRO A 420 26.21 43.56 -20.69
C PRO A 420 26.97 43.91 -19.37
N ASN A 421 28.00 43.09 -19.13
CA ASN A 421 29.34 43.38 -18.58
C ASN A 421 29.52 44.40 -17.44
N ALA A 422 29.90 43.92 -16.24
CA ALA A 422 31.03 44.46 -15.47
C ALA A 422 31.51 43.45 -14.39
N THR A 423 32.83 43.36 -14.26
CA THR A 423 33.67 42.46 -13.44
C THR A 423 33.45 42.55 -11.91
N PRO A 424 33.79 41.50 -11.13
CA PRO A 424 33.55 41.46 -9.68
C PRO A 424 34.77 41.91 -8.85
N GLN A 425 34.53 42.59 -7.73
CA GLN A 425 35.47 42.68 -6.59
C GLN A 425 34.71 42.59 -5.25
N PRO A 426 35.34 42.06 -4.17
CA PRO A 426 34.66 41.61 -2.95
C PRO A 426 34.85 42.54 -1.73
N LEU A 427 34.17 42.19 -0.63
CA LEU A 427 34.18 42.76 0.74
C LEU A 427 33.13 43.89 0.92
N GLU A 428 32.35 43.99 2.00
CA GLU A 428 32.62 43.78 3.42
C GLU A 428 31.37 43.32 4.21
N GLU A 429 31.65 42.75 5.38
CA GLU A 429 30.75 42.44 6.49
C GLU A 429 30.00 43.69 7.00
N VAL A 430 28.70 43.57 7.26
CA VAL A 430 28.02 44.34 8.32
C VAL A 430 26.95 43.46 8.96
N ASP A 431 27.13 43.23 10.26
CA ASP A 431 26.14 42.70 11.20
C ASP A 431 24.85 43.53 11.16
N ASP A 432 23.68 42.87 11.17
CA ASP A 432 22.58 43.37 11.98
C ASP A 432 21.63 42.25 12.41
N LEU A 433 21.30 42.35 13.69
CA LEU A 433 20.51 41.44 14.51
C LEU A 433 19.04 41.47 14.09
N ASP A 434 18.42 40.29 13.94
CA ASP A 434 17.01 40.18 14.35
C ASP A 434 16.67 38.84 15.01
N LYS A 435 15.88 38.96 16.08
CA LYS A 435 15.53 37.89 17.01
C LYS A 435 14.36 37.08 16.45
N SER A 436 14.54 35.76 16.36
CA SER A 436 13.42 34.82 16.32
C SER A 436 13.70 33.64 17.25
N SER A 437 12.80 33.43 18.19
CA SER A 437 12.85 32.40 19.23
C SER A 437 12.46 31.04 18.67
N CYS A 438 13.43 30.18 18.39
CA CYS A 438 13.20 28.76 18.18
C CYS A 438 13.18 28.03 19.53
N HIS A 439 12.03 27.49 19.92
CA HIS A 439 11.93 26.50 20.99
C HIS A 439 12.56 25.18 20.50
N ALA A 440 13.72 24.83 21.05
CA ALA A 440 14.35 23.54 20.86
C ALA A 440 13.63 22.47 21.71
N MET A 441 13.06 21.44 21.06
CA MET A 441 12.60 20.24 21.76
C MET A 441 13.76 19.25 21.93
N VAL A 442 13.93 18.78 23.17
CA VAL A 442 14.97 17.86 23.62
C VAL A 442 14.69 16.44 23.11
N PRO A 443 15.66 15.70 22.53
CA PRO A 443 15.44 14.32 22.13
C PRO A 443 15.57 13.38 23.34
N GLY A 444 14.45 12.81 23.77
CA GLY A 444 14.43 11.70 24.73
C GLY A 444 14.94 10.41 24.08
N LYS A 445 16.06 9.88 24.59
CA LYS A 445 16.51 8.52 24.30
C LYS A 445 15.71 7.54 25.16
N GLN A 446 14.86 6.73 24.54
CA GLN A 446 14.48 5.43 25.10
C GLN A 446 14.23 4.46 23.95
N GLU A 447 15.09 3.44 23.88
CA GLU A 447 14.90 2.27 23.02
C GLU A 447 13.78 1.43 23.63
N CYS A 448 12.64 1.33 22.95
CA CYS A 448 11.53 0.48 23.37
C CYS A 448 11.46 -0.75 22.46
N LEU A 449 11.85 -1.90 23.00
CA LEU A 449 11.55 -3.22 22.46
C LEU A 449 10.20 -3.68 23.04
N VAL A 450 9.23 -3.96 22.18
CA VAL A 450 7.94 -4.54 22.58
C VAL A 450 8.09 -6.06 22.61
N LEU A 451 7.77 -6.67 23.76
CA LEU A 451 7.74 -8.12 23.96
C LEU A 451 6.47 -8.71 23.30
N HIS A 452 6.66 -9.83 22.61
CA HIS A 452 5.69 -10.54 21.76
C HIS A 452 4.56 -11.23 22.51
#